data_AF-A0A1B8NXK3-F1
#
_entry.id   AF-A0A1B8NXK3-F1
#
_cell.length_a   1.000
_cell.length_b   1.000
_cell.length_c   1.000
_cell.angle_alpha   90.00
_cell.angle_beta   90.00
_cell.angle_gamma   90.00
#
_symmetry.space_group_name_H-M   'P 1'
#
loop_
_entity.id
_entity.type
_entity.pdbx_description
1 polymer ?
#
loop_
_entity_poly.entity_id
_entity_poly.type
_entity_poly.pdbx_seq_one_letter_code
_entity_poly.pdbx_strand_id
1 'polypeptide(L)'
;MDLLEPHIWMAQEEVSDFEPRMGFDLGKAGFDPAMYDILARKAEPLYRENPDHWKSCLKGGIDLLAEWSRETGKPLITTEGWALVAYKDWPLLDWEWVKELCAFGVEEASKTGRWMALSTSHFCGPQFVGMWQDIEWHKRLTDLIHQGHIE
;
A
#
# COMPACT_ATOMS: atom_id res chain seq x y z
N MET A 1 -9.54 22.91 -6.01
CA MET A 1 -9.04 21.68 -5.36
C MET A 1 -7.62 21.98 -4.96
N ASP A 2 -7.38 21.99 -3.65
CA ASP A 2 -6.22 22.64 -3.03
C ASP A 2 -5.09 21.64 -2.72
N LEU A 3 -5.42 20.35 -2.72
CA LEU A 3 -4.52 19.21 -2.56
C LEU A 3 -5.00 18.05 -3.45
N LEU A 4 -4.15 17.07 -3.66
CA LEU A 4 -4.46 15.82 -4.34
C LEU A 4 -4.51 14.69 -3.30
N GLU A 5 -5.56 13.88 -3.30
CA GLU A 5 -5.66 12.70 -2.41
C GLU A 5 -5.89 11.43 -3.23
N PRO A 6 -4.87 10.96 -3.98
CA PRO A 6 -4.97 9.70 -4.71
C PRO A 6 -4.76 8.51 -3.77
N HIS A 7 -5.55 7.47 -4.00
CA HIS A 7 -5.36 6.16 -3.39
C HIS A 7 -4.50 5.31 -4.32
N ILE A 8 -3.54 4.56 -3.75
CA ILE A 8 -2.61 3.77 -4.54
C ILE A 8 -2.23 2.47 -3.83
N TRP A 9 -2.44 1.35 -4.51
CA TRP A 9 -2.03 0.03 -4.05
C TRP A 9 -1.23 -0.69 -5.13
N MET A 10 -0.20 -1.44 -4.74
CA MET A 10 0.54 -2.31 -5.65
C MET A 10 -0.40 -3.23 -6.43
N ALA A 11 -1.43 -3.75 -5.75
CA ALA A 11 -2.31 -4.76 -6.30
C ALA A 11 -3.42 -4.24 -7.24
N GLN A 12 -3.65 -2.92 -7.30
CA GLN A 12 -4.68 -2.35 -8.17
C GLN A 12 -4.31 -2.50 -9.66
N GLU A 13 -5.31 -2.70 -10.52
CA GLU A 13 -5.11 -2.99 -11.95
C GLU A 13 -4.37 -1.86 -12.69
N GLU A 14 -4.49 -0.61 -12.25
CA GLU A 14 -3.77 0.52 -12.84
C GLU A 14 -2.27 0.54 -12.50
N VAL A 15 -1.83 -0.23 -11.49
CA VAL A 15 -0.43 -0.27 -11.01
C VAL A 15 0.23 -1.59 -11.38
N SER A 16 -0.48 -2.72 -11.26
CA SER A 16 0.04 -4.04 -11.62
C SER A 16 -1.07 -5.02 -12.00
N ASP A 17 -0.70 -6.23 -12.40
CA ASP A 17 -1.62 -7.33 -12.69
C ASP A 17 -1.71 -8.36 -11.55
N PHE A 18 -1.37 -7.97 -10.30
CA PHE A 18 -1.29 -8.88 -9.15
C PHE A 18 -2.61 -9.60 -8.83
N GLU A 19 -3.72 -8.87 -8.66
CA GLU A 19 -5.03 -9.46 -8.37
C GLU A 19 -5.54 -10.35 -9.51
N PRO A 20 -5.48 -9.92 -10.79
CA PRO A 20 -5.80 -10.78 -11.92
C PRO A 20 -4.99 -12.08 -11.96
N ARG A 21 -3.67 -12.04 -11.70
CA ARG A 21 -2.83 -13.25 -11.68
C ARG A 21 -3.19 -14.21 -10.56
N MET A 22 -3.53 -13.68 -9.40
CA MET A 22 -4.00 -14.47 -8.27
C MET A 22 -5.39 -15.08 -8.53
N GLY A 23 -6.20 -14.42 -9.36
CA GLY A 23 -7.62 -14.69 -9.55
C GLY A 23 -8.47 -14.16 -8.40
N PHE A 24 -8.03 -13.05 -7.79
CA PHE A 24 -8.76 -12.37 -6.73
C PHE A 24 -9.74 -11.35 -7.32
N ASP A 25 -10.94 -11.28 -6.75
CA ASP A 25 -11.99 -10.37 -7.17
C ASP A 25 -12.40 -9.52 -5.97
N LEU A 26 -11.94 -8.27 -5.96
CA LEU A 26 -12.22 -7.31 -4.89
C LEU A 26 -13.72 -7.07 -4.70
N GLY A 27 -14.48 -7.03 -5.81
CA GLY A 27 -15.93 -6.84 -5.78
C GLY A 27 -16.66 -7.96 -5.04
N LYS A 28 -16.12 -9.18 -5.06
CA LYS A 28 -16.66 -10.34 -4.34
C LYS A 28 -16.17 -10.48 -2.91
N ALA A 29 -15.02 -9.89 -2.57
CA ALA A 29 -14.38 -10.09 -1.27
C ALA A 29 -15.24 -9.67 -0.07
N GLY A 30 -16.23 -8.80 -0.26
CA GLY A 30 -17.18 -8.38 0.78
C GLY A 30 -18.22 -9.42 1.17
N PHE A 31 -18.49 -10.42 0.33
CA PHE A 31 -19.59 -11.39 0.55
C PHE A 31 -19.22 -12.85 0.22
N ASP A 32 -18.10 -13.09 -0.46
CA ASP A 32 -17.60 -14.43 -0.75
C ASP A 32 -16.29 -14.71 0.03
N PRO A 33 -16.33 -15.58 1.07
CA PRO A 33 -15.13 -15.90 1.84
C PRO A 33 -14.04 -16.61 1.03
N ALA A 34 -14.38 -17.21 -0.13
CA ALA A 34 -13.41 -17.87 -0.99
C ALA A 34 -12.32 -16.90 -1.51
N MET A 35 -12.62 -15.59 -1.57
CA MET A 35 -11.62 -14.58 -1.95
C MET A 35 -10.49 -14.48 -0.93
N TYR A 36 -10.79 -14.62 0.37
CA TYR A 36 -9.77 -14.64 1.41
C TYR A 36 -9.00 -15.96 1.47
N ASP A 37 -9.63 -17.08 1.09
CA ASP A 37 -8.91 -18.35 0.90
C ASP A 37 -7.92 -18.29 -0.27
N ILE A 38 -8.28 -17.58 -1.35
CA ILE A 38 -7.38 -17.30 -2.48
C ILE A 38 -6.21 -16.45 -2.02
N LEU A 39 -6.46 -15.34 -1.30
CA LEU A 39 -5.41 -14.50 -0.74
C LEU A 39 -4.45 -15.32 0.12
N ALA A 40 -4.98 -16.12 1.05
CA ALA A 40 -4.19 -16.92 1.98
C ALA A 40 -3.30 -17.97 1.29
N ARG A 41 -3.74 -18.50 0.16
CA ARG A 41 -3.00 -19.55 -0.55
C ARG A 41 -2.02 -19.00 -1.58
N LYS A 42 -2.28 -17.82 -2.14
CA LYS A 42 -1.60 -17.37 -3.36
C LYS A 42 -0.90 -16.03 -3.25
N ALA A 43 -1.36 -15.11 -2.41
CA ALA A 43 -0.88 -13.72 -2.43
C ALA A 43 0.61 -13.65 -2.09
N GLU A 44 1.01 -14.17 -0.92
CA GLU A 44 2.42 -14.11 -0.53
C GLU A 44 3.32 -14.91 -1.49
N PRO A 45 3.02 -16.18 -1.86
CA PRO A 45 3.84 -16.89 -2.83
C PRO A 45 4.06 -16.10 -4.14
N LEU A 46 2.99 -15.53 -4.71
CA LEU A 46 3.07 -14.72 -5.93
C LEU A 46 3.92 -13.45 -5.73
N TYR A 47 3.79 -12.79 -4.58
CA TYR A 47 4.65 -11.65 -4.24
C TYR A 47 6.13 -12.07 -4.15
N ARG A 48 6.40 -13.19 -3.47
CA ARG A 48 7.75 -13.70 -3.20
C ARG A 48 8.45 -14.27 -4.43
N GLU A 49 7.72 -14.65 -5.48
CA GLU A 49 8.31 -15.07 -6.75
C GLU A 49 9.16 -13.96 -7.41
N ASN A 50 8.74 -12.70 -7.28
CA ASN A 50 9.50 -11.56 -7.79
C ASN A 50 9.14 -10.24 -7.07
N PRO A 51 9.63 -10.03 -5.83
CA PRO A 51 9.31 -8.83 -5.04
C PRO A 51 9.72 -7.53 -5.74
N ASP A 52 10.83 -7.53 -6.46
CA ASP A 52 11.37 -6.36 -7.15
C ASP A 52 10.45 -5.89 -8.27
N HIS A 53 9.81 -6.82 -8.99
CA HIS A 53 8.79 -6.48 -9.98
C HIS A 53 7.62 -5.73 -9.35
N TRP A 54 7.04 -6.28 -8.28
CA TRP A 54 5.87 -5.69 -7.60
C TRP A 54 6.19 -4.33 -6.96
N LYS A 55 7.37 -4.21 -6.34
CA LYS A 55 7.88 -2.94 -5.80
C LYS A 55 8.11 -1.91 -6.91
N SER A 56 8.65 -2.32 -8.05
CA SER A 56 8.85 -1.44 -9.20
C SER A 56 7.51 -0.92 -9.76
N CYS A 57 6.49 -1.77 -9.85
CA CYS A 57 5.13 -1.35 -10.22
C CYS A 57 4.59 -0.27 -9.27
N LEU A 58 4.63 -0.53 -7.96
CA LEU A 58 4.18 0.45 -6.95
C LEU A 58 4.96 1.76 -7.04
N LYS A 59 6.29 1.69 -7.17
CA LYS A 59 7.14 2.87 -7.34
C LYS A 59 6.75 3.66 -8.59
N GLY A 60 6.49 3.00 -9.71
CA GLY A 60 6.06 3.66 -10.94
C GLY A 60 4.76 4.46 -10.76
N GLY A 61 3.80 3.91 -10.02
CA GLY A 61 2.58 4.64 -9.66
C GLY A 61 2.86 5.84 -8.74
N ILE A 62 3.74 5.68 -7.74
CA ILE A 62 4.17 6.79 -6.85
C ILE A 62 4.82 7.91 -7.65
N ASP A 63 5.74 7.58 -8.57
CA ASP A 63 6.45 8.55 -9.41
C ASP A 63 5.46 9.32 -10.30
N LEU A 64 4.46 8.62 -10.87
CA LEU A 64 3.42 9.25 -11.69
C LEU A 64 2.59 10.27 -10.89
N LEU A 65 2.18 9.90 -9.67
CA LEU A 65 1.45 10.81 -8.79
C LEU A 65 2.31 12.00 -8.36
N ALA A 66 3.59 11.77 -8.07
CA ALA A 66 4.54 12.83 -7.77
C ALA A 66 4.69 13.81 -8.94
N GLU A 67 4.74 13.33 -10.18
CA GLU A 67 4.79 14.19 -11.37
C GLU A 67 3.50 15.00 -11.52
N TRP A 68 2.34 14.37 -11.37
CA TRP A 68 1.06 15.08 -11.40
C TRP A 68 0.99 16.21 -10.35
N SER A 69 1.55 15.98 -9.17
CA SER A 69 1.71 16.99 -8.14
C SER A 69 2.62 18.15 -8.56
N ARG A 70 3.74 17.87 -9.26
CA ARG A 70 4.64 18.91 -9.77
C ARG A 70 3.96 19.74 -10.85
N GLU A 71 3.32 19.09 -11.82
CA GLU A 71 2.61 19.75 -12.93
C GLU A 71 1.49 20.67 -12.44
N THR A 72 0.77 20.25 -11.40
CA THR A 72 -0.37 21.03 -10.88
C THR A 72 0.01 21.99 -9.76
N GLY A 73 1.23 21.90 -9.23
CA GLY A 73 1.69 22.66 -8.06
C GLY A 73 0.95 22.32 -6.76
N LYS A 74 0.29 21.15 -6.68
CA LYS A 74 -0.54 20.77 -5.53
C LYS A 74 0.14 19.71 -4.67
N PRO A 75 0.09 19.82 -3.33
CA PRO A 75 0.63 18.77 -2.46
C PRO A 75 -0.22 17.50 -2.54
N LEU A 76 0.40 16.36 -2.23
CA LEU A 76 -0.26 15.06 -2.15
C LEU A 76 -0.57 14.66 -0.71
N ILE A 77 -1.68 13.96 -0.53
CA ILE A 77 -2.02 13.21 0.68
C ILE A 77 -2.40 11.81 0.21
N THR A 78 -2.08 10.77 0.99
CA THR A 78 -2.58 9.42 0.73
C THR A 78 -2.96 8.75 2.05
N THR A 79 -4.25 8.54 2.23
CA THR A 79 -4.82 7.80 3.37
C THR A 79 -5.05 6.33 3.05
N GLU A 80 -5.10 5.97 1.77
CA GLU A 80 -5.29 4.61 1.30
C GLU A 80 -4.17 4.13 0.37
N GLY A 81 -3.41 3.15 0.87
CA GLY A 81 -2.33 2.44 0.19
C GLY A 81 -1.71 1.38 1.12
N TRP A 82 -0.62 0.68 0.78
CA TRP A 82 0.18 0.72 -0.45
C TRP A 82 0.28 -0.65 -1.15
N ALA A 83 -0.24 -1.71 -0.51
CA ALA A 83 -0.02 -3.09 -0.91
C ALA A 83 -1.27 -3.70 -1.58
N LEU A 84 -2.22 -4.17 -0.78
CA LEU A 84 -3.52 -4.73 -1.21
C LEU A 84 -4.66 -3.82 -0.76
N VAL A 85 -5.78 -3.81 -1.48
CA VAL A 85 -6.99 -3.10 -1.07
C VAL A 85 -7.75 -3.85 0.04
N ALA A 86 -7.79 -5.19 -0.05
CA ALA A 86 -8.49 -6.04 0.90
C ALA A 86 -7.52 -6.95 1.65
N TYR A 87 -7.48 -6.78 2.97
CA TYR A 87 -6.77 -7.66 3.90
C TYR A 87 -7.45 -7.60 5.27
N LYS A 88 -7.27 -8.63 6.10
CA LYS A 88 -7.79 -8.69 7.46
C LYS A 88 -7.07 -9.76 8.26
N ASP A 89 -7.25 -9.75 9.58
CA ASP A 89 -6.84 -10.87 10.42
C ASP A 89 -7.62 -12.13 10.01
N TRP A 90 -6.92 -13.10 9.43
CA TRP A 90 -7.50 -14.34 8.90
C TRP A 90 -6.50 -15.48 9.00
N PRO A 91 -6.94 -16.75 9.13
CA PRO A 91 -6.04 -17.88 9.11
C PRO A 91 -5.13 -17.87 7.88
N LEU A 92 -3.83 -18.06 8.10
CA LEU A 92 -2.78 -18.14 7.07
C LEU A 92 -2.51 -16.83 6.30
N LEU A 93 -3.12 -15.70 6.68
CA LEU A 93 -2.72 -14.39 6.18
C LEU A 93 -1.63 -13.80 7.07
N ASP A 94 -0.40 -13.76 6.55
CA ASP A 94 0.73 -13.12 7.21
C ASP A 94 0.80 -11.63 6.86
N TRP A 95 0.88 -10.78 7.89
CA TRP A 95 1.00 -9.34 7.73
C TRP A 95 2.42 -8.90 7.39
N GLU A 96 3.46 -9.71 7.56
CA GLU A 96 4.84 -9.27 7.39
C GLU A 96 5.17 -8.81 5.96
N TRP A 97 4.76 -9.55 4.93
CA TRP A 97 4.98 -9.13 3.55
C TRP A 97 4.13 -7.91 3.15
N VAL A 98 2.96 -7.76 3.75
CA VAL A 98 2.09 -6.58 3.56
C VAL A 98 2.73 -5.34 4.21
N LYS A 99 3.24 -5.46 5.43
CA LYS A 99 4.00 -4.42 6.13
C LYS A 99 5.28 -4.06 5.39
N GLU A 100 5.97 -5.03 4.80
CA GLU A 100 7.14 -4.80 3.95
C GLU A 100 6.79 -3.89 2.75
N LEU A 101 5.74 -4.22 2.00
CA LEU A 101 5.27 -3.40 0.88
C LEU A 101 4.75 -2.03 1.30
N CYS A 102 4.04 -1.95 2.43
CA CYS A 102 3.58 -0.68 3.00
C CYS A 102 4.74 0.22 3.39
N ALA A 103 5.76 -0.33 4.07
CA ALA A 103 6.97 0.42 4.41
C ALA A 103 7.70 0.91 3.16
N PHE A 104 7.85 0.05 2.15
CA PHE A 104 8.45 0.44 0.87
C PHE A 104 7.68 1.59 0.19
N GLY A 105 6.34 1.53 0.15
CA GLY A 105 5.51 2.59 -0.42
C GLY A 105 5.69 3.93 0.30
N VAL A 106 5.66 3.93 1.63
CA VAL A 106 5.92 5.14 2.44
C VAL A 106 7.32 5.70 2.19
N GLU A 107 8.33 4.83 2.15
CA GLU A 107 9.72 5.22 1.93
C GLU A 107 9.93 5.84 0.54
N GLU A 108 9.38 5.24 -0.52
CA GLU A 108 9.45 5.79 -1.87
C GLU A 108 8.65 7.10 -2.01
N ALA A 109 7.42 7.17 -1.47
CA ALA A 109 6.62 8.38 -1.52
C ALA A 109 7.29 9.54 -0.77
N SER A 110 7.90 9.27 0.40
CA SER A 110 8.64 10.27 1.18
C SER A 110 9.83 10.83 0.42
N LYS A 111 10.58 9.99 -0.32
CA LYS A 111 11.74 10.42 -1.14
C LYS A 111 11.39 11.42 -2.23
N THR A 112 10.13 11.47 -2.67
CA THR A 112 9.71 12.40 -3.73
C THR A 112 9.64 13.86 -3.27
N GLY A 113 9.50 14.09 -1.96
CA GLY A 113 9.24 15.42 -1.40
C GLY A 113 7.90 16.02 -1.84
N ARG A 114 6.91 15.21 -2.26
CA ARG A 114 5.61 15.73 -2.75
C ARG A 114 4.43 15.50 -1.81
N TRP A 115 4.54 14.54 -0.90
CA TRP A 115 3.47 14.25 0.05
C TRP A 115 3.56 15.14 1.28
N MET A 116 2.46 15.82 1.57
CA MET A 116 2.25 16.58 2.81
C MET A 116 1.83 15.69 3.97
N ALA A 117 1.10 14.61 3.69
CA ALA A 117 0.67 13.64 4.69
C ALA A 117 0.61 12.23 4.08
N LEU A 118 1.10 11.25 4.82
CA LEU A 118 1.17 9.85 4.41
C LEU A 118 0.54 8.97 5.50
N SER A 119 -0.30 8.02 5.07
CA SER A 119 -0.63 6.86 5.88
C SER A 119 0.42 5.76 5.71
N THR A 120 0.65 4.97 6.76
CA THR A 120 1.45 3.74 6.63
C THR A 120 0.65 2.64 5.93
N SER A 121 -0.66 2.58 6.17
CA SER A 121 -1.64 1.83 5.39
C SER A 121 -3.07 2.25 5.80
N HIS A 122 -4.06 1.90 4.99
CA HIS A 122 -5.47 1.99 5.38
C HIS A 122 -5.89 0.91 6.41
N PHE A 123 -5.00 -0.06 6.71
CA PHE A 123 -5.17 -1.02 7.80
C PHE A 123 -4.65 -0.49 9.15
N CYS A 124 -4.30 0.81 9.25
CA CYS A 124 -3.78 1.44 10.45
C CYS A 124 -4.88 1.73 11.49
N GLY A 125 -5.53 0.68 11.99
CA GLY A 125 -6.60 0.77 12.97
C GLY A 125 -6.65 -0.45 13.91
N PRO A 126 -7.24 -0.31 15.11
CA PRO A 126 -7.18 -1.32 16.17
C PRO A 126 -7.89 -2.64 15.84
N GLN A 127 -8.76 -2.64 14.83
CA GLN A 127 -9.45 -3.84 14.34
C GLN A 127 -8.57 -4.76 13.48
N PHE A 128 -7.41 -4.27 13.02
CA PHE A 128 -6.43 -5.04 12.24
C PHE A 128 -5.22 -5.35 13.14
N VAL A 129 -5.38 -6.32 14.03
CA VAL A 129 -4.40 -6.62 15.10
C VAL A 129 -3.02 -6.88 14.53
N GLY A 130 -2.92 -7.64 13.43
CA GLY A 130 -1.62 -7.97 12.85
C GLY A 130 -0.85 -6.77 12.26
N MET A 131 -1.56 -5.75 11.74
CA MET A 131 -0.97 -4.46 11.36
C MET A 131 -0.70 -3.58 12.58
N TRP A 132 -1.65 -3.54 13.53
CA TRP A 132 -1.65 -2.56 14.63
C TRP A 132 -0.63 -2.85 15.74
N GLN A 133 -0.34 -4.13 16.00
CA GLN A 133 0.42 -4.53 17.18
C GLN A 133 1.92 -4.17 17.16
N ASP A 134 2.51 -3.95 15.98
CA ASP A 134 3.95 -3.66 15.86
C ASP A 134 4.25 -2.17 16.02
N ILE A 135 4.36 -1.74 17.27
CA ILE A 135 4.58 -0.34 17.65
C ILE A 135 5.88 0.23 17.06
N GLU A 136 6.95 -0.56 17.02
CA GLU A 136 8.25 -0.06 16.57
C GLU A 136 8.29 0.11 15.04
N TRP A 137 7.59 -0.76 14.30
CA TRP A 137 7.38 -0.56 12.85
C TRP A 137 6.63 0.74 12.56
N HIS A 138 5.54 1.02 13.31
CA HIS A 138 4.79 2.27 13.17
C HIS A 138 5.65 3.49 13.51
N LYS A 139 6.33 3.48 14.66
CA LYS A 139 7.20 4.58 15.09
C LYS A 139 8.24 4.93 14.03
N ARG A 140 8.96 3.92 13.52
CA ARG A 140 9.98 4.09 12.48
C ARG A 140 9.43 4.81 11.25
N LEU A 141 8.26 4.39 10.77
CA LEU A 141 7.64 5.01 9.59
C LEU A 141 7.07 6.40 9.89
N THR A 142 6.48 6.62 11.06
CA THR A 142 6.00 7.95 11.45
C THR A 142 7.13 8.94 11.65
N ASP A 143 8.28 8.51 12.16
CA ASP A 143 9.48 9.35 12.28
C ASP A 143 9.96 9.78 10.89
N LEU A 144 9.98 8.86 9.92
CA LEU A 144 10.29 9.16 8.52
C LEU A 144 9.29 10.16 7.92
N ILE A 145 7.99 9.94 8.11
CA ILE A 145 6.93 10.81 7.58
C ILE A 145 7.05 12.23 8.16
N HIS A 146 7.29 12.37 9.46
CA HIS A 146 7.44 13.68 10.11
C HIS A 146 8.75 14.40 9.78
N GLN A 147 9.78 13.67 9.36
CA GLN A 147 11.04 14.25 8.86
C GLN A 147 10.95 14.66 7.39
N GLY A 148 9.94 14.20 6.66
CA GLY A 148 9.69 14.58 5.27
C GLY A 148 9.46 16.08 5.12
N HIS A 149 10.03 16.66 4.07
CA HIS A 149 9.80 18.05 3.68
C HIS A 149 9.24 18.09 2.26
N ILE A 150 8.33 19.03 2.01
CA ILE A 150 7.80 19.26 0.66
C ILE A 150 8.78 20.17 -0.08
N GLU A 151 9.25 19.73 -1.25
CA GLU A 151 10.13 20.49 -2.15
C GLU A 151 9.37 21.00 -3.38
#